data_AF-A0AAW2SQB8-F1
#
_entry.id   AF-A0AAW2SQB8-F1
#
_cell.length_a   1.000
_cell.length_b   1.000
_cell.length_c   1.000
_cell.angle_alpha   90.00
_cell.angle_beta   90.00
_cell.angle_gamma   90.00
#
_symmetry.space_group_name_H-M   'P 1'
#
loop_
_entity.id
_entity.type
_entity.pdbx_description
1 polymer ?
#
loop_
_entity_poly.entity_id
_entity_poly.type
_entity_poly.pdbx_seq_one_letter_code
_entity_poly.pdbx_strand_id
1 'polypeptide(L)'
;MEEAHSGVCGAHQSGPKLHFRIKRMGYYWPTMVKDCIDYAKRCQACQFHANLIHQPPEPLHPTVASWPFDAWGLDVVGPMTKSSGGHLYILAATLIL
;
A
#
# COMPACT_ATOMS: atom_id res chain seq x y z
N MET A 1 15.28 4.39 -18.53
CA MET A 1 14.49 3.45 -17.69
C MET A 1 13.03 3.46 -18.11
N GLU A 2 12.42 4.64 -18.26
CA GLU A 2 11.04 4.80 -18.75
C GLU A 2 10.73 4.00 -20.02
N GLU A 3 11.45 4.23 -21.12
CA GLU A 3 11.22 3.47 -22.36
C GLU A 3 11.34 1.94 -22.17
N ALA A 4 12.32 1.49 -21.38
CA ALA A 4 12.54 0.08 -21.11
C ALA A 4 11.50 -0.53 -20.14
N HIS A 5 10.78 0.28 -19.37
CA HIS A 5 9.81 -0.16 -18.38
C HIS A 5 8.37 -0.01 -18.90
N SER A 6 8.01 1.16 -19.40
CA SER A 6 6.67 1.58 -19.83
C SER A 6 6.59 2.10 -21.27
N GLY A 7 7.68 2.06 -22.04
CA GLY A 7 7.68 2.43 -23.47
C GLY A 7 6.93 1.44 -24.35
N VAL A 8 7.07 1.56 -25.67
CA VAL A 8 6.30 0.75 -26.66
C VAL A 8 6.57 -0.75 -26.48
N CYS A 9 7.81 -1.11 -26.20
CA CYS A 9 8.22 -2.47 -25.87
C CYS A 9 8.35 -2.68 -24.34
N GLY A 10 7.86 -1.74 -23.53
CA GLY A 10 7.82 -1.81 -22.08
C GLY A 10 6.84 -2.89 -21.63
N ALA A 11 7.19 -3.59 -20.56
CA ALA A 11 6.37 -4.69 -20.04
C ALA A 11 6.24 -4.61 -18.51
N HIS A 12 6.38 -3.40 -17.95
CA HIS A 12 6.24 -3.13 -16.52
C HIS A 12 7.06 -4.10 -15.64
N GLN A 13 8.26 -4.44 -16.13
CA GLN A 13 9.11 -5.44 -15.49
C GLN A 13 9.56 -4.98 -14.11
N SER A 14 9.68 -5.93 -13.18
CA SER A 14 10.22 -5.67 -11.84
C SER A 14 11.64 -5.10 -11.91
N GLY A 15 12.05 -4.38 -10.86
CA GLY A 15 13.36 -3.73 -10.80
C GLY A 15 14.55 -4.61 -11.23
N PRO A 16 14.69 -5.84 -10.69
CA PRO A 16 15.76 -6.75 -11.12
C PRO A 16 15.70 -7.10 -12.61
N LYS A 17 14.51 -7.37 -13.16
CA LYS A 17 14.32 -7.69 -14.59
C LYS A 17 14.58 -6.47 -15.48
N LEU A 18 14.17 -5.28 -15.05
CA LEU A 18 14.47 -4.01 -15.71
C LEU A 18 15.98 -3.76 -15.78
N HIS A 19 16.69 -3.97 -14.67
CA HIS A 19 18.16 -3.92 -14.62
C HIS A 19 18.79 -4.88 -15.64
N PHE A 20 18.38 -6.16 -15.66
CA PHE A 20 18.94 -7.13 -16.60
C PHE A 20 18.67 -6.74 -18.06
N ARG A 21 17.49 -6.20 -18.35
CA ARG A 21 17.12 -5.72 -19.69
C ARG A 21 18.02 -4.55 -20.12
N ILE A 22 18.15 -3.54 -19.27
CA ILE A 22 18.94 -2.34 -19.58
C ILE A 22 20.43 -2.69 -19.72
N LYS A 23 20.94 -3.58 -18.86
CA LYS A 23 22.32 -4.07 -18.97
C LYS A 23 22.56 -4.81 -20.29
N ARG A 24 21.61 -5.64 -20.75
CA ARG A 24 21.70 -6.32 -22.06
C ARG A 24 21.65 -5.38 -23.26
N MET A 25 21.10 -4.18 -23.09
CA MET A 25 21.13 -3.12 -24.11
C MET A 25 22.48 -2.38 -24.17
N GLY A 26 23.43 -2.72 -23.30
CA GLY A 26 24.77 -2.15 -23.29
C GLY A 26 24.95 -0.96 -22.33
N TYR A 27 23.91 -0.59 -21.58
CA TYR A 27 24.00 0.50 -20.61
C TYR A 27 24.48 0.00 -19.26
N TYR A 28 25.36 0.78 -18.62
CA TYR A 28 25.85 0.50 -17.28
C TYR A 28 26.10 1.79 -16.51
N TRP A 29 25.79 1.75 -15.22
CA TRP A 29 26.22 2.76 -14.25
C TRP A 29 26.24 2.15 -12.84
N PRO A 30 27.03 2.69 -11.89
CA PRO A 30 27.30 2.04 -10.60
C PRO A 30 26.05 1.73 -9.76
N THR A 31 25.03 2.59 -9.81
CA THR A 31 23.80 2.49 -9.01
C THR A 31 22.65 1.81 -9.73
N MET A 32 22.87 1.25 -10.93
CA MET A 32 21.78 0.81 -11.82
C MET A 32 20.80 -0.18 -11.22
N VAL A 33 21.26 -1.09 -10.37
CA VAL A 33 20.40 -2.07 -9.71
C VAL A 33 19.43 -1.35 -8.77
N LYS A 34 19.95 -0.47 -7.93
CA LYS A 34 19.14 0.35 -7.00
C LYS A 34 18.17 1.23 -7.77
N ASP A 35 18.65 1.91 -8.80
CA ASP A 35 17.83 2.84 -9.58
C ASP A 35 16.69 2.11 -10.30
N CYS A 36 16.92 0.93 -10.86
CA CYS A 36 15.86 0.13 -11.50
C CYS A 36 14.81 -0.36 -10.49
N ILE A 37 15.24 -0.76 -9.28
CA ILE A 37 14.34 -1.15 -8.19
C ILE A 37 13.50 0.05 -7.76
N ASP A 38 14.14 1.18 -7.48
CA ASP A 38 13.45 2.38 -7.03
C ASP A 38 12.53 2.92 -8.12
N TYR A 39 12.91 2.82 -9.39
CA TYR A 39 12.06 3.22 -10.52
C TYR A 39 10.78 2.35 -10.60
N ALA A 40 10.93 1.02 -10.57
CA ALA A 40 9.79 0.11 -10.62
C ALA A 40 8.84 0.26 -9.41
N LYS A 41 9.38 0.54 -8.21
CA LYS A 41 8.57 0.84 -7.01
C LYS A 41 7.74 2.11 -7.15
N ARG A 42 8.24 3.11 -7.87
CA ARG A 42 7.56 4.40 -8.09
C ARG A 42 6.49 4.35 -9.17
N CYS A 43 6.44 3.31 -10.00
CA CYS A 43 5.48 3.21 -11.09
C CYS A 43 4.05 2.99 -10.57
N GLN A 44 3.18 3.99 -10.70
CA GLN A 44 1.79 3.93 -10.23
C GLN A 44 1.00 2.79 -10.88
N ALA A 45 1.17 2.56 -12.19
CA ALA A 45 0.52 1.46 -12.87
C ALA A 45 0.94 0.10 -12.27
N CYS A 46 2.23 -0.08 -11.96
CA CYS A 46 2.68 -1.28 -11.27
C CYS A 46 2.13 -1.38 -9.84
N GLN A 47 2.05 -0.28 -9.08
CA GLN A 47 1.50 -0.32 -7.71
C GLN A 47 0.01 -0.66 -7.69
N PHE A 48 -0.77 -0.13 -8.63
CA PHE A 48 -2.21 -0.35 -8.70
C PHE A 48 -2.58 -1.76 -9.19
N HIS A 49 -1.80 -2.29 -10.13
CA HIS A 49 -2.07 -3.58 -10.76
C HIS A 49 -1.15 -4.71 -10.27
N ALA A 50 -0.27 -4.44 -9.29
CA ALA A 50 0.52 -5.50 -8.67
C ALA A 50 -0.41 -6.53 -8.04
N ASN A 51 -0.02 -7.80 -8.15
CA ASN A 51 -0.70 -8.85 -7.39
C ASN A 51 -0.65 -8.48 -5.91
N LEU A 52 -1.79 -8.62 -5.23
CA LEU A 52 -1.83 -8.52 -3.78
C LEU A 52 -0.81 -9.50 -3.24
N ILE A 53 0.12 -8.97 -2.43
CA ILE A 53 1.04 -9.81 -1.69
C ILE A 53 0.15 -10.56 -0.70
N HIS A 54 -0.12 -11.84 -0.97
CA HIS A 54 -0.84 -12.75 -0.08
C HIS A 54 -0.01 -13.10 1.16
N GLN A 55 0.74 -12.14 1.69
CA GLN A 55 1.38 -12.27 2.98
C GLN A 55 0.29 -12.34 4.04
N PRO A 56 0.43 -13.25 5.03
CA PRO A 56 -0.48 -13.25 6.15
C PRO A 56 -0.41 -11.88 6.84
N PRO A 57 -1.55 -11.33 7.28
CA PRO A 57 -1.54 -10.13 8.09
C PRO A 57 -0.71 -10.38 9.35
N GLU A 58 0.11 -9.40 9.73
CA GLU A 58 0.78 -9.46 11.02
C GLU A 58 -0.26 -9.33 12.14
N PRO A 59 -0.14 -10.11 13.24
CA PRO A 59 -1.02 -9.96 14.38
C PRO A 59 -0.98 -8.52 14.91
N LEU A 60 -2.16 -7.91 15.08
CA LEU A 60 -2.24 -6.61 15.74
C LEU A 60 -1.89 -6.78 17.23
N HIS A 61 -1.05 -5.89 17.74
CA HIS A 61 -0.79 -5.78 19.17
C HIS A 61 -1.82 -4.83 19.79
N PRO A 62 -2.58 -5.26 20.80
CA PRO A 62 -3.52 -4.37 21.47
C PRO A 62 -2.76 -3.23 22.15
N THR A 63 -3.30 -2.02 22.06
CA THR A 63 -2.88 -0.91 22.91
C THR A 63 -3.29 -1.24 24.33
N VAL A 64 -2.34 -1.25 25.27
CA VAL A 64 -2.61 -1.47 26.69
C VAL A 64 -2.85 -0.10 27.33
N ALA A 65 -4.01 0.08 27.96
CA ALA A 65 -4.29 1.30 28.72
C ALA A 65 -3.69 1.18 30.13
N SER A 66 -3.08 2.27 30.60
CA SER A 66 -2.46 2.29 31.94
C SER A 66 -3.47 2.56 33.06
N TRP A 67 -4.63 3.13 32.72
CA TRP A 67 -5.72 3.45 33.64
C TRP A 67 -7.07 3.59 32.89
N PRO A 68 -8.22 3.56 33.59
CA PRO A 68 -9.51 3.86 32.96
C PRO A 68 -9.48 5.23 32.27
N PHE A 69 -10.05 5.31 31.06
CA PHE A 69 -10.10 6.51 30.20
C PHE A 69 -8.78 6.93 29.53
N ASP A 70 -7.72 6.12 29.59
CA ASP A 70 -6.43 6.41 28.94
C ASP A 70 -6.53 6.38 27.40
N ALA A 71 -7.37 5.52 26.84
CA ALA A 71 -7.59 5.43 25.40
C ALA A 71 -9.02 5.00 25.03
N TRP A 72 -9.48 5.50 23.88
CA TRP A 72 -10.82 5.23 23.33
C TRP A 72 -10.70 4.75 21.88
N GLY A 73 -11.35 3.65 21.55
CA GLY A 73 -11.60 3.24 20.18
C GLY A 73 -12.90 3.85 19.68
N LEU A 74 -12.83 4.59 18.57
CA LEU A 74 -14.01 5.18 17.92
C LEU A 74 -14.25 4.50 16.58
N ASP A 75 -15.49 4.14 16.30
CA ASP A 75 -15.89 3.56 15.00
C ASP A 75 -17.24 4.11 14.54
N VAL A 76 -17.50 4.07 13.24
CA VAL A 76 -18.73 4.56 12.63
C VAL A 76 -19.48 3.40 11.98
N VAL A 77 -20.69 3.16 12.45
CA VAL A 77 -21.58 2.15 11.88
C VAL A 77 -22.59 2.84 10.96
N GLY A 78 -22.62 2.43 9.69
CA GLY A 78 -23.66 2.84 8.74
C GLY A 78 -23.21 2.83 7.27
N PRO A 79 -24.07 3.32 6.35
CA PRO A 79 -25.37 3.93 6.61
C PRO A 79 -26.45 2.90 6.99
N MET A 80 -27.32 3.27 7.92
CA MET A 80 -28.49 2.49 8.34
C MET A 80 -29.79 3.14 7.89
N THR A 81 -30.92 2.46 8.12
CA THR A 81 -32.24 3.06 7.91
C THR A 81 -32.37 4.35 8.70
N LYS A 82 -32.87 5.39 8.03
CA LYS A 82 -33.04 6.73 8.61
C LYS A 82 -33.90 6.66 9.87
N SER A 83 -33.32 7.07 11.00
CA SER A 83 -34.07 7.24 12.24
C SER A 83 -35.12 8.35 12.11
N SER A 84 -36.06 8.42 13.05
CA SER A 84 -37.05 9.50 13.12
C SER A 84 -36.40 10.90 13.19
N GLY A 85 -35.23 11.02 13.81
CA GLY A 85 -34.43 12.25 13.86
C GLY A 85 -33.57 12.51 12.61
N GLY A 86 -33.65 11.65 11.60
CA GLY A 86 -32.93 11.81 10.34
C GLY A 86 -31.49 11.29 10.31
N HIS A 87 -31.00 10.73 11.42
CA HIS A 87 -29.67 10.14 11.53
C HIS A 87 -29.58 8.80 10.79
N LEU A 88 -28.45 8.57 10.13
CA LEU A 88 -28.13 7.37 9.34
C LEU A 88 -26.94 6.58 9.90
N TYR A 89 -26.18 7.15 10.84
CA TYR A 89 -24.95 6.57 11.35
C TYR A 89 -24.96 6.55 12.88
N ILE A 90 -24.23 5.59 13.45
CA ILE A 90 -23.94 5.52 14.88
C ILE A 90 -22.43 5.73 15.06
N LEU A 91 -22.05 6.60 15.98
CA LEU A 91 -20.68 6.68 16.48
C LEU A 91 -20.56 5.74 17.69
N ALA A 92 -19.79 4.67 17.53
CA ALA A 92 -19.46 3.74 18.61
C ALA A 92 -18.17 4.21 19.30
N ALA A 93 -18.16 4.16 20.63
CA ALA A 93 -17.03 4.56 21.45
C ALA A 93 -16.78 3.51 22.54
N THR A 94 -15.59 2.92 22.56
CA THR A 94 -15.23 1.83 23.46
C THR A 94 -13.96 2.19 24.21
N LEU A 95 -13.94 1.98 25.52
CA LEU A 95 -12.71 2.08 26.30
C LEU A 95 -11.76 0.96 25.88
N ILE A 96 -10.53 1.33 25.54
CA ILE A 96 -9.45 0.36 25.35
C ILE A 96 -8.92 0.07 26.75
N LEU A 97 -8.97 -1.20 27.16
CA LEU A 97 -8.38 -1.71 28.41
C LEU A 97 -7.01 -2.31 28.11
#